data_AF-A0A1M6YFB0-F1
#
_entry.id   AF-A0A1M6YFB0-F1
#
_cell.length_a   1.000
_cell.length_b   1.000
_cell.length_c   1.000
_cell.angle_alpha   90.00
_cell.angle_beta   90.00
_cell.angle_gamma   90.00
#
_symmetry.space_group_name_H-M   'P 1'
#
loop_
_entity.id
_entity.type
_entity.pdbx_description
1 polymer ?
#
loop_
_entity_poly.entity_id
_entity_poly.type
_entity_poly.pdbx_seq_one_letter_code
_entity_poly.pdbx_strand_id
1 'polypeptide(L)'
;MHQAANAQFERVVREFAQWRAVPESVRSPAPAWWWGPAFDVLGVQQPMPAVWCARLELPEGSTFADGAEVFLKSLADQTSLPWPGEFPGSAKHSDPA
;
A
#
# COMPACT_ATOMS: atom_id res chain seq x y z
N MET A 1 -14.02 -12.65 -7.53
CA MET A 1 -13.30 -12.10 -6.36
C MET A 1 -14.08 -12.41 -5.10
N HIS A 2 -13.41 -12.85 -4.03
CA HIS A 2 -14.06 -13.16 -2.76
C HIS A 2 -14.24 -11.88 -1.93
N GLN A 3 -15.35 -11.76 -1.19
CA GLN A 3 -15.66 -10.57 -0.38
C GLN A 3 -14.54 -10.21 0.63
N ALA A 4 -13.89 -11.23 1.21
CA ALA A 4 -12.77 -11.04 2.12
C ALA A 4 -11.55 -10.40 1.43
N ALA A 5 -11.21 -10.82 0.20
CA ALA A 5 -10.09 -10.26 -0.56
C ALA A 5 -10.34 -8.78 -0.91
N ASN A 6 -11.59 -8.42 -1.28
CA ASN A 6 -11.96 -7.02 -1.51
C ASN A 6 -11.79 -6.16 -0.25
N ALA A 7 -12.23 -6.64 0.91
CA ALA A 7 -12.11 -5.88 2.16
C ALA A 7 -10.65 -5.69 2.59
N GLN A 8 -9.80 -6.72 2.42
CA GLN A 8 -8.37 -6.62 2.68
C GLN A 8 -7.68 -5.66 1.70
N PHE A 9 -8.01 -5.74 0.42
CA PHE A 9 -7.47 -4.83 -0.58
C PHE A 9 -7.89 -3.39 -0.32
N GLU A 10 -9.15 -3.14 0.01
CA GLU A 10 -9.64 -1.81 0.40
C GLU A 10 -8.82 -1.25 1.55
N ARG A 11 -8.61 -2.03 2.62
CA ARG A 11 -7.81 -1.63 3.78
C ARG A 11 -6.43 -1.16 3.34
N VAL A 12 -5.75 -1.95 2.50
CA VAL A 12 -4.41 -1.61 2.00
C VAL A 12 -4.43 -0.34 1.13
N VAL A 13 -5.45 -0.14 0.29
CA VAL A 13 -5.63 1.11 -0.47
C VAL A 13 -5.73 2.32 0.47
N ARG A 14 -6.47 2.20 1.58
CA ARG A 14 -6.60 3.30 2.56
C ARG A 14 -5.28 3.59 3.26
N GLU A 15 -4.61 2.56 3.75
CA GLU A 15 -3.30 2.68 4.41
C GLU A 15 -2.26 3.29 3.49
N PHE A 16 -2.23 2.83 2.24
CA PHE A 16 -1.30 3.32 1.25
C PHE A 16 -1.49 4.81 0.97
N ALA A 17 -2.74 5.27 0.82
CA ALA A 17 -3.02 6.69 0.63
C ALA A 17 -2.58 7.54 1.83
N GLN A 18 -2.77 7.04 3.06
CA GLN A 18 -2.30 7.70 4.28
C GLN A 18 -0.76 7.74 4.36
N TRP A 19 -0.11 6.64 4.00
CA TRP A 19 1.35 6.55 3.94
C TRP A 19 1.94 7.50 2.89
N ARG A 20 1.39 7.54 1.68
CA ARG A 20 1.83 8.45 0.61
C ARG A 20 1.63 9.93 0.99
N ALA A 21 0.65 10.25 1.84
CA ALA A 21 0.45 11.62 2.31
C ALA A 21 1.53 12.13 3.29
N VAL A 22 2.28 11.24 3.96
CA VAL A 22 3.42 11.63 4.81
C VAL A 22 4.59 12.06 3.92
N PRO A 23 5.33 13.15 4.18
CA PRO A 23 6.48 13.52 3.36
C PRO A 23 7.57 12.45 3.37
N GLU A 24 8.18 12.17 2.21
CA GLU A 24 9.17 11.10 2.04
C GLU A 24 10.32 11.17 3.05
N SER A 25 10.81 12.36 3.39
CA SER A 25 11.89 12.57 4.36
C SER A 25 11.61 12.07 5.78
N VAL A 26 10.33 11.87 6.12
CA VAL A 26 9.87 11.40 7.44
C VAL A 26 8.92 10.21 7.32
N ARG A 27 8.80 9.63 6.13
CA ARG A 27 7.93 8.49 5.87
C ARG A 27 8.67 7.20 6.20
N SER A 28 7.96 6.22 6.76
CA SER A 28 8.52 4.87 6.90
C SER A 28 8.76 4.24 5.52
N PRO A 29 9.61 3.21 5.41
CA PRO A 29 9.53 2.28 4.29
C PRO A 29 8.11 1.69 4.16
N ALA A 30 7.78 1.14 3.00
CA ALA A 30 6.49 0.50 2.78
C ALA A 30 6.43 -0.81 3.59
N PRO A 31 5.31 -1.10 4.25
CA PRO A 31 5.22 -2.29 5.06
C PRO A 31 5.02 -3.56 4.22
N ALA A 32 5.68 -4.66 4.64
CA ALA A 32 5.55 -5.97 4.01
C ALA A 32 4.11 -6.54 4.07
N TRP A 33 3.28 -6.13 5.03
CA TRP A 33 1.90 -6.63 5.16
C TRP A 33 1.00 -6.23 3.99
N TRP A 34 1.43 -5.33 3.11
CA TRP A 34 0.74 -5.06 1.85
C TRP A 34 0.91 -6.16 0.79
N TRP A 35 1.94 -7.01 0.90
CA TRP A 35 2.20 -8.07 -0.08
C TRP A 35 1.06 -9.07 -0.22
N GLY A 36 0.52 -9.58 0.89
CA GLY A 36 -0.53 -10.61 0.85
C GLY A 36 -1.74 -10.17 0.01
N PRO A 37 -2.41 -9.05 0.35
CA PRO A 37 -3.54 -8.55 -0.42
C PRO A 37 -3.19 -8.14 -1.86
N ALA A 38 -1.96 -7.69 -2.12
CA ALA A 38 -1.51 -7.39 -3.48
C ALA A 38 -1.38 -8.66 -4.33
N PHE A 39 -0.76 -9.71 -3.80
CA PHE A 39 -0.63 -11.01 -4.49
C PHE A 39 -1.99 -11.69 -4.71
N ASP A 40 -2.91 -11.58 -3.75
CA ASP A 40 -4.26 -12.13 -3.88
C ASP A 40 -5.02 -11.59 -5.09
N VAL A 41 -4.68 -10.38 -5.58
CA VAL A 41 -5.38 -9.72 -6.68
C VAL A 41 -4.52 -9.40 -7.90
N LEU A 42 -3.24 -9.80 -7.91
CA LEU A 42 -2.26 -9.46 -8.96
C LEU A 42 -2.69 -9.92 -10.37
N GLY A 43 -3.51 -10.96 -10.47
CA GLY A 43 -4.07 -11.45 -11.75
C GLY A 43 -5.48 -10.97 -12.06
N VAL A 44 -6.10 -10.15 -11.21
CA VAL A 44 -7.53 -9.82 -11.30
C VAL A 44 -7.75 -8.60 -12.20
N GLN A 45 -8.24 -8.87 -13.41
CA GLN A 45 -8.56 -7.86 -14.44
C GLN A 45 -9.90 -7.14 -14.24
N GLN A 46 -10.57 -7.38 -13.10
CA GLN A 46 -11.81 -6.69 -12.78
C GLN A 46 -11.51 -5.20 -12.52
N PRO A 47 -12.33 -4.26 -13.02
CA PRO A 47 -12.21 -2.85 -12.65
C PRO A 47 -12.42 -2.66 -11.14
N MET A 48 -11.60 -1.81 -10.52
CA MET A 48 -11.79 -1.43 -9.12
C MET A 48 -12.73 -0.21 -9.01
N PRO A 49 -13.35 0.03 -7.84
CA PRO A 49 -14.12 1.24 -7.59
C PRO A 49 -13.30 2.52 -7.87
N ALA A 50 -13.91 3.53 -8.49
CA ALA A 50 -13.25 4.79 -8.87
C ALA A 50 -12.55 5.50 -7.69
N VAL A 51 -13.12 5.42 -6.49
CA VAL A 51 -12.52 5.97 -5.26
C VAL A 51 -11.19 5.29 -4.90
N TRP A 52 -11.01 4.01 -5.25
CA TRP A 52 -9.74 3.30 -5.05
C TRP A 52 -8.73 3.70 -6.12
N CYS A 53 -9.15 3.81 -7.39
CA CYS A 53 -8.31 4.38 -8.46
C CYS A 53 -7.75 5.75 -8.05
N ALA A 54 -8.62 6.66 -7.60
CA ALA A 54 -8.23 8.01 -7.18
C ALA A 54 -7.21 7.99 -6.03
N ARG A 55 -7.41 7.13 -5.02
CA ARG A 55 -6.48 6.98 -3.89
C ARG A 55 -5.12 6.41 -4.28
N LEU A 56 -5.09 5.57 -5.30
CA LEU A 56 -3.86 5.01 -5.85
C LEU A 56 -3.22 5.91 -6.90
N GLU A 57 -3.83 7.06 -7.24
CA GLU A 57 -3.43 7.93 -8.36
C GLU A 57 -3.40 7.19 -9.71
N LEU A 58 -4.38 6.29 -9.89
CA LEU A 58 -4.58 5.55 -11.13
C LEU A 58 -5.78 6.12 -11.91
N PRO A 59 -5.80 5.97 -13.24
CA PRO A 59 -6.96 6.32 -14.05
C PRO A 59 -8.24 5.62 -13.58
N GLU A 60 -9.39 6.27 -13.78
CA GLU A 60 -10.68 5.62 -13.57
C GLU A 60 -10.81 4.41 -14.52
N GLY A 61 -11.33 3.29 -14.01
CA GLY A 61 -11.44 2.04 -14.76
C GLY A 61 -10.22 1.13 -14.65
N SER A 62 -9.14 1.55 -13.98
CA SER A 62 -8.04 0.67 -13.62
C SER A 62 -8.50 -0.57 -12.85
N THR A 63 -7.76 -1.65 -13.01
CA THR A 63 -8.07 -2.97 -12.47
C THR A 63 -7.47 -3.18 -11.09
N PHE A 64 -7.91 -4.25 -10.42
CA PHE A 64 -7.25 -4.70 -9.19
C PHE A 64 -5.78 -5.07 -9.42
N ALA A 65 -5.44 -5.65 -10.58
CA ALA A 65 -4.06 -5.95 -10.96
C ALA A 65 -3.22 -4.66 -11.03
N ASP A 66 -3.73 -3.59 -11.66
CA ASP A 66 -3.05 -2.29 -11.72
C ASP A 66 -2.80 -1.73 -10.31
N GLY A 67 -3.79 -1.86 -9.42
CA GLY A 67 -3.65 -1.43 -8.02
C GLY A 67 -2.64 -2.27 -7.23
N ALA A 68 -2.60 -3.59 -7.44
CA ALA A 68 -1.60 -4.46 -6.83
C ALA A 68 -0.17 -4.10 -7.26
N GLU A 69 0.02 -3.75 -8.53
CA GLU A 69 1.33 -3.30 -9.03
C GLU A 69 1.83 -2.05 -8.30
N VAL A 70 0.95 -1.11 -7.91
CA VAL A 70 1.35 0.09 -7.16
C VAL A 70 2.01 -0.30 -5.83
N PHE A 71 1.43 -1.26 -5.11
CA PHE A 71 2.00 -1.74 -3.85
C PHE A 71 3.32 -2.46 -4.07
N LEU A 72 3.37 -3.37 -5.05
CA LEU A 72 4.58 -4.14 -5.35
C LEU A 72 5.74 -3.24 -5.82
N LYS A 73 5.46 -2.24 -6.67
CA LYS A 73 6.45 -1.24 -7.10
C LYS A 73 6.98 -0.42 -5.94
N SER A 74 6.12 -0.06 -4.98
CA SER A 74 6.54 0.68 -3.79
C SER A 74 7.51 -0.12 -2.91
N LEU A 75 7.56 -1.45 -3.07
CA LEU A 75 8.41 -2.37 -2.32
C LEU A 75 9.66 -2.84 -3.10
N ALA A 76 9.67 -2.67 -4.42
CA ALA A 76 10.70 -3.24 -5.30
C ALA A 76 12.13 -2.76 -4.99
N ASP A 77 12.28 -1.51 -4.54
CA ASP A 77 13.58 -0.90 -4.25
C ASP A 77 13.92 -0.86 -2.75
N GLN A 78 13.12 -1.51 -1.90
CA GLN A 78 13.31 -1.43 -0.44
C GLN A 78 14.30 -2.48 0.08
N THR A 79 15.25 -2.01 0.89
CA THR A 79 16.23 -2.84 1.60
C THR A 79 15.96 -2.95 3.11
N SER A 80 14.93 -2.26 3.61
CA SER A 80 14.53 -2.25 5.02
C SER A 80 13.01 -2.27 5.17
N LEU A 81 12.53 -2.86 6.27
CA LEU A 81 11.11 -2.92 6.61
C LEU A 81 10.82 -1.95 7.77
N PRO A 82 9.64 -1.30 7.78
CA PRO A 82 9.28 -0.44 8.90
C PRO A 82 8.96 -1.29 10.14
N TRP A 83 9.29 -0.79 11.34
CA TRP A 83 8.71 -1.35 12.55
C TRP A 83 7.21 -1.03 12.62
N PRO A 84 6.34 -1.95 13.10
CA PRO A 84 4.89 -1.73 13.11
C PRO A 84 4.44 -0.46 13.82
N GLY A 85 5.20 0.01 14.83
CA GLY A 85 4.89 1.22 15.58
C GLY A 85 5.29 2.54 14.91
N GLU A 86 6.06 2.49 13.81
CA GLU A 86 6.56 3.70 13.14
C GLU A 86 5.60 4.14 12.03
N PHE A 87 4.97 3.19 11.34
CA PHE A 87 4.04 3.46 10.25
C PHE A 87 2.91 4.46 10.64
N PRO A 88 2.59 5.45 9.79
CA PRO A 88 3.14 5.69 8.45
C PRO A 88 4.43 6.55 8.41
N GLY A 89 4.94 7.00 9.56
CA GLY A 89 6.13 7.85 9.66
C GLY A 89 7.39 7.08 10.07
N SER A 90 8.53 7.75 10.18
CA SER A 90 9.68 7.21 10.90
C SER A 90 9.69 7.77 12.31
N ALA A 91 9.54 6.92 13.33
CA ALA A 91 9.88 7.36 14.67
C ALA A 91 11.39 7.60 14.67
N LYS A 92 11.83 8.83 14.99
CA LYS A 92 13.23 9.02 15.36
C LYS A 92 13.43 8.20 16.64
N HIS A 93 13.99 7.01 16.50
CA HIS A 93 14.52 6.27 17.64
C HIS A 93 15.58 7.19 18.26
N SER A 94 15.22 7.92 19.30
CA SER A 94 16.23 8.47 20.20
C SER A 94 16.81 7.26 20.91
N ASP A 95 18.01 6.88 20.52
CA ASP A 95 18.83 5.90 21.24
C ASP A 95 18.78 6.24 22.74
N PRO A 96 18.44 5.30 23.64
CA PRO A 96 18.61 5.54 25.06
C PRO A 96 20.11 5.63 25.34
N ALA A 97 20.54 6.81 25.76
CA ALA A 97 21.90 7.11 26.20
C ALA A 97 22.34 6.26 27.41
#